data_AF-A0A368TF02-F1
#
_entry.id   AF-A0A368TF02-F1
#
_cell.length_a   1.000
_cell.length_b   1.000
_cell.length_c   1.000
_cell.angle_alpha   90.00
_cell.angle_beta   90.00
_cell.angle_gamma   90.00
#
_symmetry.space_group_name_H-M   'P 1'
#
loop_
_entity.id
_entity.type
_entity.pdbx_description
1 polymer ?
#
loop_
_entity_poly.entity_id
_entity_poly.type
_entity_poly.pdbx_seq_one_letter_code
_entity_poly.pdbx_strand_id
1 'polypeptide(L)'
;MEEILRRFGRGEIDIEEASKELKLESIRKIKDFARIDINRSYRTAIPEIIFAEGKSNNEVADIAVALASEKGFALISRVREAERIKKRVEEETTDLDVDYNTVSRTIVVKKRGYEFESSGKIGLIAAGTADIPVAEEARVVAEVCGCEVIKTYDVGIAGIHRLASPLEAIVNEDVVAIIVVAGMEGALPSVVASLVNVPVIGVPTSVGYGLGGKGIAALLSMLQSCSPGLAVVNIDNGVGAATIAAKMCGRQKEALPKPNIIKNEGSMTIEEKIGYSFSDKNILNRALTRKAYALEQRQRNHACEDQEIFRTLGDAVLKAVLVDLLIQSGCKTRDEITRKKIELEREESLAKIGREVGISESIMLGVGEKKQRANEEPYVLAETFEAVIGAIYLDGGYDTAKKSITNVFNLK
;
A
#
# COMPACT_ATOMS: atom_id res chain seq x y z
N MET A 1 -16.62 -22.28 -1.13
CA MET A 1 -17.31 -21.10 -1.74
C MET A 1 -17.23 -21.03 -3.27
N GLU A 2 -16.06 -20.84 -3.91
CA GLU A 2 -16.00 -20.60 -5.36
C GLU A 2 -16.55 -21.78 -6.20
N GLU A 3 -16.26 -23.02 -5.78
CA GLU A 3 -16.85 -24.21 -6.43
C GLU A 3 -18.37 -24.31 -6.24
N ILE A 4 -18.90 -23.89 -5.08
CA ILE A 4 -20.35 -23.84 -4.82
C ILE A 4 -21.00 -22.83 -5.78
N LEU A 5 -20.37 -21.66 -5.96
CA LEU A 5 -20.85 -20.64 -6.89
C LEU A 5 -20.72 -21.08 -8.36
N ARG A 6 -19.69 -21.86 -8.71
CA ARG A 6 -19.54 -22.47 -10.04
C ARG A 6 -20.61 -23.52 -10.30
N ARG A 7 -20.90 -24.41 -9.34
CA ARG A 7 -22.00 -25.38 -9.42
C ARG A 7 -23.35 -24.69 -9.56
N PHE A 8 -23.60 -23.63 -8.79
CA PHE A 8 -24.80 -22.79 -8.94
C PHE A 8 -24.86 -22.13 -10.33
N GLY A 9 -23.75 -21.54 -10.79
CA GLY A 9 -23.65 -20.91 -12.11
C GLY A 9 -23.80 -21.89 -13.29
N ARG A 10 -23.45 -23.17 -13.08
CA ARG A 10 -23.70 -24.28 -14.02
C ARG A 10 -25.11 -24.86 -13.92
N GLY A 11 -25.92 -24.41 -12.96
CA GLY A 11 -27.29 -24.91 -12.72
C GLY A 11 -27.35 -26.29 -12.04
N GLU A 12 -26.24 -26.75 -11.46
CA GLU A 12 -26.13 -28.07 -10.79
C GLU A 12 -26.75 -28.07 -9.39
N ILE A 13 -26.91 -26.90 -8.77
CA ILE A 13 -27.56 -26.68 -7.48
C ILE A 13 -28.43 -25.42 -7.55
N ASP A 14 -29.51 -25.38 -6.76
CA ASP A 14 -30.35 -24.19 -6.65
C ASP A 14 -29.81 -23.20 -5.60
N ILE A 15 -30.48 -22.04 -5.48
CA ILE A 15 -30.05 -20.98 -4.57
C ILE A 15 -30.22 -21.34 -3.09
N GLU A 16 -31.17 -22.21 -2.76
CA GLU A 16 -31.41 -22.67 -1.39
C GLU A 16 -30.35 -23.66 -0.97
N GLU A 17 -29.98 -24.57 -1.86
CA GLU A 17 -28.92 -25.57 -1.70
C GLU A 17 -27.55 -24.92 -1.65
N ALA A 18 -27.25 -23.97 -2.55
CA ALA A 18 -26.04 -23.14 -2.49
C ALA A 18 -25.96 -22.35 -1.17
N SER A 19 -27.06 -21.73 -0.74
CA SER A 19 -27.12 -20.98 0.53
C SER A 19 -26.91 -21.87 1.74
N LYS A 20 -27.45 -23.10 1.70
CA LYS A 20 -27.31 -24.09 2.77
C LYS A 20 -25.88 -24.63 2.84
N GLU A 21 -25.27 -24.98 1.71
CA GLU A 21 -23.86 -25.41 1.65
C GLU A 21 -22.92 -24.30 2.14
N LEU A 22 -23.13 -23.04 1.75
CA LEU A 22 -22.32 -21.90 2.23
C LEU A 22 -22.48 -21.64 3.73
N LYS A 23 -23.69 -21.81 4.28
CA LYS A 23 -23.94 -21.73 5.73
C LYS A 23 -23.26 -22.87 6.47
N LEU A 24 -23.31 -24.10 5.95
CA LEU A 24 -22.69 -25.27 6.56
C LEU A 24 -21.15 -25.21 6.52
N GLU A 25 -20.55 -24.74 5.43
CA GLU A 25 -19.10 -24.47 5.35
C GLU A 25 -18.66 -23.47 6.45
N SER A 26 -19.50 -22.47 6.76
CA SER A 26 -19.20 -21.45 7.76
C SER A 26 -19.36 -21.92 9.22
N ILE A 27 -19.94 -23.12 9.45
CA ILE A 27 -20.31 -23.65 10.77
C ILE A 27 -19.49 -24.92 11.15
N ARG A 28 -18.60 -25.42 10.28
CA ARG A 28 -17.83 -26.65 10.56
C ARG A 28 -17.15 -26.61 11.94
N LYS A 29 -17.67 -27.41 12.87
CA LYS A 29 -17.10 -27.65 14.20
C LYS A 29 -15.99 -28.69 14.06
N ILE A 30 -14.79 -28.34 14.51
CA ILE A 30 -13.69 -29.31 14.64
C ILE A 30 -13.66 -29.74 16.10
N LYS A 31 -14.26 -30.91 16.37
CA LYS A 31 -14.41 -31.52 17.72
C LYS A 31 -15.08 -30.56 18.73
N ASP A 32 -15.60 -31.06 19.84
CA ASP A 32 -16.53 -30.31 20.72
C ASP A 32 -15.94 -29.09 21.47
N PHE A 33 -14.69 -28.69 21.18
CA PHE A 33 -13.95 -27.72 21.97
C PHE A 33 -13.53 -26.43 21.23
N ALA A 34 -13.64 -26.32 19.90
CA ALA A 34 -13.33 -25.09 19.17
C ALA A 34 -14.24 -24.85 17.94
N ARG A 35 -14.86 -23.66 17.88
CA ARG A 35 -15.52 -23.15 16.66
C ARG A 35 -14.45 -22.46 15.80
N ILE A 36 -13.91 -23.17 14.83
CA ILE A 36 -12.85 -22.66 13.96
C ILE A 36 -13.48 -22.09 12.70
N ASP A 37 -13.11 -20.86 12.35
CA ASP A 37 -13.55 -20.22 11.11
C ASP A 37 -12.62 -20.58 9.96
N ILE A 38 -12.88 -21.76 9.39
CA ILE A 38 -12.14 -22.32 8.25
C ILE A 38 -12.25 -21.41 7.02
N ASN A 39 -13.22 -20.48 6.97
CA ASN A 39 -13.42 -19.54 5.87
C ASN A 39 -12.84 -18.14 6.13
N ARG A 40 -12.12 -17.94 7.24
CA ARG A 40 -11.51 -16.65 7.59
C ARG A 40 -10.55 -16.14 6.51
N SER A 41 -9.77 -17.04 5.90
CA SER A 41 -8.87 -16.69 4.80
C SER A 41 -9.62 -16.15 3.58
N TYR A 42 -10.78 -16.73 3.22
CA TYR A 42 -11.60 -16.23 2.11
C TYR A 42 -12.21 -14.85 2.37
N ARG A 43 -12.54 -14.52 3.63
CA ARG A 43 -13.15 -13.22 3.97
C ARG A 43 -12.14 -12.12 4.26
N THR A 44 -10.95 -12.49 4.76
CA THR A 44 -10.00 -11.51 5.31
C THR A 44 -8.62 -11.59 4.68
N ALA A 45 -8.35 -12.55 3.79
CA ALA A 45 -7.01 -12.90 3.30
C ALA A 45 -6.02 -13.32 4.39
N ILE A 46 -6.48 -13.53 5.64
CA ILE A 46 -5.66 -13.93 6.78
C ILE A 46 -6.09 -15.32 7.26
N PRO A 47 -5.16 -16.27 7.43
CA PRO A 47 -5.48 -17.59 7.95
C PRO A 47 -5.89 -17.55 9.42
N GLU A 48 -6.41 -18.66 9.93
CA GLU A 48 -6.63 -18.82 11.36
C GLU A 48 -5.28 -18.95 12.09
N ILE A 49 -5.10 -18.18 13.16
CA ILE A 49 -3.87 -18.18 13.97
C ILE A 49 -4.22 -18.65 15.38
N ILE A 50 -3.63 -19.76 15.78
CA ILE A 50 -3.89 -20.41 17.07
C ILE A 50 -3.09 -19.68 18.14
N PHE A 51 -3.78 -18.90 18.97
CA PHE A 51 -3.19 -18.36 20.20
C PHE A 51 -3.06 -19.50 21.23
N ALA A 52 -1.82 -19.90 21.56
CA ALA A 52 -1.55 -21.03 22.45
C ALA A 52 -1.65 -20.68 23.94
N GLU A 53 -1.39 -19.42 24.29
CA GLU A 53 -1.42 -18.99 25.69
C GLU A 53 -2.84 -19.09 26.26
N GLY A 54 -2.96 -19.73 27.42
CA GLY A 54 -4.24 -20.02 28.07
C GLY A 54 -4.94 -21.30 27.58
N LYS A 55 -4.35 -22.06 26.65
CA LYS A 55 -4.86 -23.37 26.19
C LYS A 55 -3.92 -24.51 26.60
N SER A 56 -4.44 -25.73 26.69
CA SER A 56 -3.59 -26.91 26.89
C SER A 56 -2.85 -27.28 25.60
N ASN A 57 -1.66 -27.89 25.73
CA ASN A 57 -0.87 -28.31 24.56
C ASN A 57 -1.62 -29.32 23.69
N ASN A 58 -2.45 -30.18 24.28
CA ASN A 58 -3.26 -31.16 23.55
C ASN A 58 -4.34 -30.47 22.71
N GLU A 59 -5.06 -29.49 23.28
CA GLU A 59 -6.05 -28.72 22.52
C GLU A 59 -5.40 -27.94 21.36
N VAL A 60 -4.23 -27.33 21.60
CA VAL A 60 -3.49 -26.59 20.56
C VAL A 60 -3.07 -27.52 19.43
N ALA A 61 -2.52 -28.70 19.75
CA ALA A 61 -2.11 -29.69 18.77
C ALA A 61 -3.30 -30.23 17.97
N ASP A 62 -4.40 -30.59 18.65
CA ASP A 62 -5.59 -31.12 17.99
C ASP A 62 -6.21 -30.08 17.02
N ILE A 63 -6.23 -28.78 17.40
CA ILE A 63 -6.64 -27.68 16.52
C ILE A 63 -5.71 -27.57 15.30
N ALA A 64 -4.40 -27.64 15.54
CA ALA A 64 -3.40 -27.50 14.49
C ALA A 64 -3.45 -28.64 13.47
N VAL A 65 -3.57 -29.90 13.93
CA VAL A 65 -3.73 -31.07 13.05
C VAL A 65 -4.95 -30.92 12.17
N ALA A 66 -6.09 -30.53 12.75
CA ALA A 66 -7.32 -30.39 11.99
C ALA A 66 -7.25 -29.27 10.94
N LEU A 67 -6.73 -28.09 11.32
CA LEU A 67 -6.53 -26.97 10.40
C LEU A 67 -5.56 -27.34 9.27
N ALA A 68 -4.41 -27.94 9.60
CA ALA A 68 -3.40 -28.31 8.62
C ALA A 68 -3.90 -29.42 7.68
N SER A 69 -4.67 -30.38 8.19
CA SER A 69 -5.26 -31.45 7.36
C SER A 69 -6.27 -30.90 6.35
N GLU A 70 -7.08 -29.91 6.74
CA GLU A 70 -8.12 -29.33 5.90
C GLU A 70 -7.60 -28.25 4.94
N LYS A 71 -6.74 -27.34 5.42
CA LYS A 71 -6.25 -26.17 4.67
C LYS A 71 -4.83 -26.29 4.14
N GLY A 72 -4.12 -27.34 4.53
CA GLY A 72 -2.71 -27.53 4.18
C GLY A 72 -1.74 -26.98 5.23
N PHE A 73 -2.15 -26.05 6.10
CA PHE A 73 -1.31 -25.58 7.20
C PHE A 73 -2.12 -25.01 8.39
N ALA A 74 -1.42 -24.82 9.51
CA ALA A 74 -1.87 -24.14 10.72
C ALA A 74 -0.71 -23.34 11.33
N LEU A 75 -0.98 -22.13 11.82
CA LEU A 75 -0.01 -21.31 12.52
C LEU A 75 -0.39 -21.19 13.99
N ILE A 76 0.59 -21.40 14.87
CA ILE A 76 0.46 -21.27 16.32
C ILE A 76 1.41 -20.16 16.81
N SER A 77 0.91 -19.25 17.63
CA SER A 77 1.68 -18.17 18.26
C SER A 77 1.66 -18.31 19.80
N ARG A 78 2.68 -17.75 20.46
CA ARG A 78 2.89 -17.78 21.92
C ARG A 78 3.05 -19.17 22.52
N VAL A 79 3.78 -20.05 21.84
CA VAL A 79 4.03 -21.41 22.29
C VAL A 79 4.97 -21.44 23.50
N ARG A 80 4.62 -22.22 24.54
CA ARG A 80 5.49 -22.44 25.70
C ARG A 80 6.22 -23.78 25.67
N GLU A 81 5.54 -24.84 25.22
CA GLU A 81 6.04 -26.21 25.23
C GLU A 81 6.00 -26.84 23.84
N ALA A 82 6.87 -26.38 22.94
CA ALA A 82 6.85 -26.77 21.53
C ALA A 82 7.02 -28.28 21.31
N GLU A 83 7.90 -28.93 22.07
CA GLU A 83 8.15 -30.38 21.97
C GLU A 83 6.90 -31.21 22.28
N ARG A 84 6.06 -30.77 23.23
CA ARG A 84 4.82 -31.47 23.56
C ARG A 84 3.80 -31.36 22.45
N ILE A 85 3.67 -30.18 21.86
CA ILE A 85 2.78 -29.95 20.71
C ILE A 85 3.26 -30.77 19.51
N LYS A 86 4.56 -30.73 19.20
CA LYS A 86 5.16 -31.49 18.10
C LYS A 86 4.91 -32.99 18.25
N LYS A 87 5.24 -33.56 19.41
CA LYS A 87 5.00 -34.98 19.69
C LYS A 87 3.54 -35.37 19.51
N ARG A 88 2.61 -34.54 20.00
CA ARG A 88 1.17 -34.78 19.88
C ARG A 88 0.69 -34.73 18.42
N VAL A 89 1.23 -33.83 17.60
CA VAL A 89 0.96 -33.77 16.15
C VAL A 89 1.46 -35.04 15.46
N GLU A 90 2.69 -35.47 15.76
CA GLU A 90 3.32 -36.67 15.19
C GLU A 90 2.62 -37.98 15.60
N GLU A 91 2.02 -38.04 16.80
CA GLU A 91 1.20 -39.16 17.26
C GLU A 91 -0.11 -39.31 16.48
N GLU A 92 -0.68 -38.20 15.98
CA GLU A 92 -1.94 -38.20 15.24
C GLU A 92 -1.73 -38.43 13.74
N THR A 93 -0.63 -37.95 13.16
CA THR A 93 -0.35 -38.14 11.73
C THR A 93 1.14 -37.98 11.39
N THR A 94 1.56 -38.66 10.32
CA THR A 94 2.92 -38.55 9.76
C THR A 94 2.99 -37.73 8.47
N ASP A 95 1.86 -37.19 8.01
CA ASP A 95 1.75 -36.43 6.74
C ASP A 95 2.04 -34.94 6.90
N LEU A 96 2.21 -34.48 8.14
CA LEU A 96 2.44 -33.09 8.50
C LEU A 96 3.88 -32.88 9.00
N ASP A 97 4.47 -31.76 8.60
CA ASP A 97 5.71 -31.24 9.14
C ASP A 97 5.41 -30.18 10.22
N VAL A 98 6.27 -30.10 11.24
CA VAL A 98 6.14 -29.17 12.36
C VAL A 98 7.41 -28.31 12.44
N ASP A 99 7.29 -27.07 11.96
CA ASP A 99 8.38 -26.10 11.96
C ASP A 99 8.26 -25.18 13.18
N TYR A 100 9.19 -25.31 14.14
CA TYR A 100 9.23 -24.47 15.33
C TYR A 100 10.28 -23.36 15.21
N ASN A 101 9.84 -22.11 15.37
CA ASN A 101 10.73 -20.98 15.58
C ASN A 101 10.86 -20.71 17.08
N THR A 102 12.05 -21.03 17.62
CA THR A 102 12.39 -20.88 19.04
C THR A 102 12.40 -19.42 19.50
N VAL A 103 12.77 -18.49 18.62
CA VAL A 103 12.92 -17.06 18.93
C VAL A 103 11.56 -16.39 19.09
N SER A 104 10.67 -16.57 18.13
CA SER A 104 9.30 -16.01 18.17
C SER A 104 8.33 -16.84 19.01
N ARG A 105 8.70 -18.07 19.37
CA ARG A 105 7.81 -19.06 19.97
C ARG A 105 6.57 -19.33 19.11
N THR A 106 6.78 -19.49 17.80
CA THR A 106 5.72 -19.83 16.84
C THR A 106 5.94 -21.21 16.25
N ILE A 107 4.86 -21.95 15.98
CA ILE A 107 4.92 -23.22 15.25
C ILE A 107 4.09 -23.09 13.97
N VAL A 108 4.64 -23.53 12.84
CA VAL A 108 3.90 -23.76 11.60
C VAL A 108 3.77 -25.26 11.41
N VAL A 109 2.53 -25.76 11.46
CA VAL A 109 2.21 -27.15 11.09
C VAL A 109 1.72 -27.14 9.65
N LYS A 110 2.32 -27.90 8.74
CA LYS A 110 1.94 -27.88 7.32
C LYS A 110 2.02 -29.27 6.69
N LYS A 111 1.25 -29.51 5.63
CA LYS A 111 1.40 -30.70 4.80
C LYS A 111 2.79 -30.69 4.16
N ARG A 112 3.39 -31.87 4.05
CA ARG A 112 4.67 -32.03 3.34
C ARG A 112 4.57 -31.46 1.92
N GLY A 113 5.54 -30.63 1.56
CA GLY A 113 5.58 -29.96 0.25
C GLY A 113 4.57 -28.81 0.09
N TYR A 114 3.91 -28.36 1.16
CA TYR A 114 3.05 -27.18 1.09
C TYR A 114 3.88 -25.90 0.93
N GLU A 115 3.59 -25.13 -0.12
CA GLU A 115 4.21 -23.84 -0.41
C GLU A 115 3.20 -22.70 -0.19
N PHE A 116 3.66 -21.59 0.39
CA PHE A 116 2.86 -20.38 0.55
C PHE A 116 2.94 -19.55 -0.73
N GLU A 117 1.78 -19.14 -1.26
CA GLU A 117 1.76 -18.24 -2.42
C GLU A 117 2.33 -16.86 -2.06
N SER A 118 3.20 -16.32 -2.91
CA SER A 118 3.71 -14.96 -2.73
C SER A 118 2.61 -13.91 -2.99
N SER A 119 2.51 -12.93 -2.09
CA SER A 119 1.51 -11.85 -2.11
C SER A 119 2.12 -10.44 -2.16
N GLY A 120 3.40 -10.28 -1.85
CA GLY A 120 4.11 -8.99 -1.88
C GLY A 120 5.28 -8.94 -0.89
N LYS A 121 5.99 -7.80 -0.83
CA LYS A 121 7.12 -7.57 0.08
C LYS A 121 6.74 -6.62 1.21
N ILE A 122 7.21 -6.91 2.42
CA ILE A 122 7.07 -6.01 3.57
C ILE A 122 8.44 -5.78 4.24
N GLY A 123 8.63 -4.58 4.78
CA GLY A 123 9.79 -4.26 5.60
C GLY A 123 9.55 -4.67 7.07
N LEU A 124 10.59 -5.11 7.76
CA LEU A 124 10.55 -5.41 9.20
C LEU A 124 11.81 -4.88 9.89
N ILE A 125 11.62 -4.07 10.91
CA ILE A 125 12.69 -3.43 11.67
C ILE A 125 12.49 -3.72 13.16
N ALA A 126 13.53 -4.21 13.85
CA ALA A 126 13.53 -4.26 15.33
C ALA A 126 14.56 -3.28 15.91
N ALA A 127 14.14 -2.50 16.91
CA ALA A 127 14.99 -1.49 17.54
C ALA A 127 16.11 -2.12 18.37
N GLY A 128 15.80 -3.05 19.27
CA GLY A 128 16.80 -3.74 20.08
C GLY A 128 16.77 -5.26 19.89
N THR A 129 17.82 -5.92 20.35
CA THR A 129 17.90 -7.39 20.41
C THR A 129 16.77 -8.01 21.23
N ALA A 130 16.33 -7.33 22.30
CA ALA A 130 15.21 -7.75 23.13
C ALA A 130 13.85 -7.69 22.41
N ASP A 131 13.74 -6.92 21.32
CA ASP A 131 12.53 -6.80 20.51
C ASP A 131 12.41 -7.90 19.44
N ILE A 132 13.50 -8.64 19.18
CA ILE A 132 13.59 -9.67 18.14
C ILE A 132 12.50 -10.74 18.27
N PRO A 133 12.14 -11.27 19.46
CA PRO A 133 11.06 -12.26 19.57
C PRO A 133 9.72 -11.79 18.99
N VAL A 134 9.36 -10.53 19.21
CA VAL A 134 8.12 -9.92 18.69
C VAL A 134 8.25 -9.68 17.18
N ALA A 135 9.42 -9.24 16.72
CA ALA A 135 9.69 -9.05 15.29
C ALA A 135 9.68 -10.38 14.52
N GLU A 136 10.28 -11.44 15.05
CA GLU A 136 10.27 -12.77 14.45
C GLU A 136 8.86 -13.38 14.44
N GLU A 137 8.00 -13.07 15.43
CA GLU A 137 6.59 -13.45 15.35
C GLU A 137 5.90 -12.75 14.18
N ALA A 138 6.11 -11.44 14.03
CA ALA A 138 5.57 -10.70 12.89
C ALA A 138 6.08 -11.28 11.56
N ARG A 139 7.37 -11.63 11.47
CA ARG A 139 7.96 -12.27 10.28
C ARG A 139 7.27 -13.57 9.93
N VAL A 140 7.18 -14.51 10.88
CA VAL A 140 6.58 -15.84 10.63
C VAL A 140 5.12 -15.70 10.22
N VAL A 141 4.36 -14.81 10.89
CA VAL A 141 2.96 -14.56 10.53
C VAL A 141 2.85 -13.98 9.12
N ALA A 142 3.72 -13.03 8.76
CA ALA A 142 3.70 -12.41 7.43
C ALA A 142 4.04 -13.41 6.32
N GLU A 143 5.06 -14.24 6.52
CA GLU A 143 5.46 -15.30 5.57
C GLU A 143 4.35 -16.33 5.36
N VAL A 144 3.68 -16.75 6.44
CA VAL A 144 2.51 -17.63 6.36
C VAL A 144 1.34 -16.97 5.63
N CYS A 145 1.24 -15.64 5.67
CA CYS A 145 0.28 -14.88 4.87
C CYS A 145 0.78 -14.60 3.44
N GLY A 146 1.90 -15.21 3.03
CA GLY A 146 2.46 -15.10 1.68
C GLY A 146 3.36 -13.89 1.45
N CYS A 147 3.71 -13.13 2.48
CA CYS A 147 4.59 -11.97 2.31
C CYS A 147 6.07 -12.40 2.34
N GLU A 148 6.87 -11.84 1.44
CA GLU A 148 8.32 -11.83 1.58
C GLU A 148 8.71 -10.72 2.55
N VAL A 149 9.58 -11.02 3.52
CA VAL A 149 9.92 -10.09 4.61
C VAL A 149 11.38 -9.65 4.51
N ILE A 150 11.58 -8.38 4.16
CA ILE A 150 12.90 -7.72 4.16
C ILE A 150 13.18 -7.19 5.55
N LYS A 151 14.16 -7.77 6.26
CA LYS A 151 14.30 -7.58 7.71
C LYS A 151 15.66 -7.06 8.13
N THR A 152 15.66 -6.23 9.17
CA THR A 152 16.86 -5.78 9.90
C THR A 152 16.59 -5.70 11.40
N TYR A 153 17.62 -5.94 12.21
CA TYR A 153 17.53 -6.00 13.67
C TYR A 153 18.59 -5.13 14.33
N ASP A 154 18.31 -4.74 15.57
CA ASP A 154 19.20 -3.93 16.43
C ASP A 154 19.54 -2.53 15.86
N VAL A 155 18.54 -1.85 15.30
CA VAL A 155 18.68 -0.49 14.73
C VAL A 155 18.03 0.58 15.62
N GLY A 156 18.26 0.49 16.93
CA GLY A 156 17.67 1.38 17.93
C GLY A 156 18.21 2.81 17.89
N ILE A 157 17.44 3.75 18.46
CA ILE A 157 17.73 5.18 18.38
C ILE A 157 18.99 5.62 19.14
N ALA A 158 19.46 4.84 20.12
CA ALA A 158 20.72 5.09 20.83
C ALA A 158 21.93 5.15 19.88
N GLY A 159 21.82 4.51 18.71
CA GLY A 159 22.77 4.63 17.61
C GLY A 159 22.05 4.94 16.31
N ILE A 160 21.34 6.08 16.24
CA ILE A 160 20.45 6.42 15.11
C ILE A 160 21.13 6.39 13.73
N HIS A 161 22.43 6.64 13.66
CA HIS A 161 23.22 6.54 12.43
C HIS A 161 23.21 5.13 11.82
N ARG A 162 22.92 4.08 12.62
CA ARG A 162 22.79 2.69 12.15
C ARG A 162 21.50 2.44 11.36
N LEU A 163 20.54 3.37 11.37
CA LEU A 163 19.26 3.20 10.67
C LEU A 163 19.38 3.44 9.15
N ALA A 164 20.29 4.31 8.70
CA ALA A 164 20.31 4.78 7.32
C ALA A 164 20.46 3.66 6.28
N SER A 165 21.53 2.86 6.34
CA SER A 165 21.76 1.80 5.34
C SER A 165 20.70 0.69 5.37
N PRO A 166 20.24 0.20 6.55
CA PRO A 166 19.17 -0.79 6.60
C PRO A 166 17.83 -0.27 6.09
N LEU A 167 17.51 1.00 6.35
CA LEU A 167 16.27 1.61 5.85
C LEU A 167 16.31 1.78 4.33
N GLU A 168 17.44 2.23 3.79
CA GLU A 168 17.66 2.32 2.33
C GLU A 168 17.48 0.95 1.66
N ALA A 169 18.04 -0.12 2.25
CA ALA A 169 17.86 -1.47 1.74
C ALA A 169 16.39 -1.91 1.71
N ILE A 170 15.60 -1.57 2.74
CA ILE A 170 14.16 -1.89 2.77
C ILE A 170 13.38 -1.06 1.75
N VAL A 171 13.68 0.23 1.61
CA VAL A 171 12.98 1.13 0.69
C VAL A 171 13.23 0.73 -0.77
N ASN A 172 14.43 0.25 -1.09
CA ASN A 172 14.79 -0.21 -2.44
C ASN A 172 14.11 -1.53 -2.86
N GLU A 173 13.40 -2.21 -1.95
CA GLU A 173 12.75 -3.51 -2.20
C GLU A 173 11.24 -3.38 -2.51
N ASP A 174 10.75 -2.18 -2.84
CA ASP A 174 9.34 -1.91 -3.19
C ASP A 174 8.33 -2.48 -2.17
N VAL A 175 8.66 -2.41 -0.88
CA VAL A 175 7.81 -2.92 0.20
C VAL A 175 6.50 -2.14 0.30
N VAL A 176 5.39 -2.82 0.60
CA VAL A 176 4.07 -2.14 0.68
C VAL A 176 3.82 -1.47 2.04
N ALA A 177 4.56 -1.87 3.06
CA ALA A 177 4.49 -1.36 4.43
C ALA A 177 5.76 -1.76 5.19
N ILE A 178 6.05 -1.05 6.28
CA ILE A 178 7.17 -1.37 7.18
C ILE A 178 6.65 -1.61 8.59
N ILE A 179 6.91 -2.77 9.15
CA ILE A 179 6.65 -3.08 10.56
C ILE A 179 7.88 -2.64 11.36
N VAL A 180 7.68 -1.82 12.40
CA VAL A 180 8.77 -1.36 13.28
C VAL A 180 8.46 -1.74 14.71
N VAL A 181 9.30 -2.60 15.27
CA VAL A 181 9.14 -3.18 16.61
C VAL A 181 10.12 -2.50 17.56
N ALA A 182 9.61 -1.90 18.63
CA ALA A 182 10.45 -1.15 19.56
C ALA A 182 9.91 -1.15 21.00
N GLY A 183 10.79 -1.43 21.95
CA GLY A 183 10.55 -1.26 23.39
C GLY A 183 10.96 0.10 23.93
N MET A 184 11.16 0.17 25.25
CA MET A 184 11.52 1.39 26.01
C MET A 184 10.54 2.56 25.73
N GLU A 185 11.03 3.69 25.22
CA GLU A 185 10.23 4.84 24.79
C GLU A 185 9.59 4.69 23.41
N GLY A 186 9.84 3.58 22.69
CA GLY A 186 9.21 3.28 21.40
C GLY A 186 9.39 4.35 20.33
N ALA A 187 10.53 5.05 20.33
CA ALA A 187 10.75 6.21 19.45
C ALA A 187 11.01 5.84 17.97
N LEU A 188 11.58 4.65 17.71
CA LEU A 188 12.02 4.25 16.37
C LEU A 188 10.90 4.26 15.31
N PRO A 189 9.68 3.73 15.57
CA PRO A 189 8.58 3.78 14.58
C PRO A 189 8.25 5.19 14.10
N SER A 190 8.26 6.18 14.99
CA SER A 190 8.02 7.59 14.62
C SER A 190 9.11 8.11 13.69
N VAL A 191 10.37 7.78 13.97
CA VAL A 191 11.51 8.19 13.12
C VAL A 191 11.45 7.51 11.76
N VAL A 192 11.11 6.21 11.71
CA VAL A 192 10.97 5.52 10.42
C VAL A 192 9.81 6.11 9.63
N ALA A 193 8.65 6.36 10.26
CA ALA A 193 7.48 6.94 9.61
C ALA A 193 7.71 8.32 9.00
N SER A 194 8.60 9.14 9.58
CA SER A 194 8.96 10.43 9.01
C SER A 194 9.92 10.36 7.81
N LEU A 195 10.51 9.20 7.54
CA LEU A 195 11.54 9.00 6.52
C LEU A 195 11.07 8.17 5.31
N VAL A 196 9.88 7.60 5.35
CA VAL A 196 9.36 6.71 4.29
C VAL A 196 8.01 7.16 3.76
N ASN A 197 7.70 6.77 2.53
CA ASN A 197 6.42 7.08 1.86
C ASN A 197 5.41 5.92 1.92
N VAL A 198 5.72 4.85 2.66
CA VAL A 198 4.84 3.68 2.88
C VAL A 198 4.33 3.67 4.32
N PRO A 199 3.15 3.06 4.59
CA PRO A 199 2.64 2.97 5.95
C PRO A 199 3.62 2.27 6.89
N VAL A 200 3.77 2.82 8.10
CA VAL A 200 4.55 2.22 9.17
C VAL A 200 3.62 1.65 10.23
N ILE A 201 3.86 0.41 10.62
CA ILE A 201 3.10 -0.28 11.66
C ILE A 201 4.00 -0.43 12.88
N GLY A 202 3.80 0.43 13.87
CA GLY A 202 4.51 0.43 15.14
C GLY A 202 4.02 -0.69 16.06
N VAL A 203 4.94 -1.51 16.53
CA VAL A 203 4.69 -2.59 17.50
C VAL A 203 5.43 -2.26 18.78
N PRO A 204 4.75 -1.72 19.81
CA PRO A 204 5.37 -1.52 21.10
C PRO A 204 5.63 -2.90 21.72
N THR A 205 6.81 -3.08 22.32
CA THR A 205 7.11 -4.33 23.05
C THR A 205 7.01 -4.11 24.55
N SER A 206 6.80 -5.18 25.30
CA SER A 206 6.82 -5.15 26.76
C SER A 206 8.22 -4.96 27.34
N VAL A 207 9.25 -4.92 26.48
CA VAL A 207 10.63 -4.59 26.83
C VAL A 207 10.69 -3.13 27.31
N GLY A 208 11.13 -2.93 28.54
CA GLY A 208 11.29 -1.60 29.13
C GLY A 208 11.11 -1.62 30.64
N TYR A 209 12.03 -0.96 31.34
CA TYR A 209 12.03 -0.85 32.80
C TYR A 209 11.77 0.59 33.25
N GLY A 210 11.54 0.79 34.55
CA GLY A 210 11.28 2.11 35.12
C GLY A 210 9.87 2.63 34.85
N LEU A 211 9.72 3.96 34.86
CA LEU A 211 8.42 4.61 34.68
C LEU A 211 7.89 4.35 33.27
N GLY A 212 6.66 3.82 33.19
CA GLY A 212 6.08 3.41 31.91
C GLY A 212 6.64 2.11 31.34
N GLY A 213 7.29 1.27 32.16
CA GLY A 213 7.72 -0.08 31.74
C GLY A 213 6.57 -0.99 31.30
N LYS A 214 6.91 -2.24 30.92
CA LYS A 214 5.96 -3.20 30.30
C LYS A 214 5.33 -2.68 29.00
N GLY A 215 6.03 -1.82 28.27
CA GLY A 215 5.59 -1.28 26.98
C GLY A 215 4.61 -0.13 27.04
N ILE A 216 4.25 0.38 28.23
CA ILE A 216 3.30 1.50 28.36
C ILE A 216 3.88 2.79 27.79
N ALA A 217 5.15 3.09 28.07
CA ALA A 217 5.84 4.25 27.51
C ALA A 217 5.93 4.15 25.98
N ALA A 218 6.37 3.00 25.45
CA ALA A 218 6.42 2.74 24.02
C ALA A 218 5.05 2.91 23.35
N LEU A 219 3.99 2.31 23.90
CA LEU A 219 2.64 2.42 23.36
C LEU A 219 2.14 3.88 23.34
N LEU A 220 2.26 4.60 24.46
CA LEU A 220 1.80 5.99 24.56
C LEU A 220 2.60 6.91 23.62
N SER A 221 3.91 6.71 23.53
CA SER A 221 4.80 7.47 22.64
C SER A 221 4.43 7.26 21.18
N MET A 222 4.24 6.01 20.75
CA MET A 222 3.83 5.70 19.37
C MET A 222 2.45 6.29 19.05
N LEU A 223 1.49 6.22 19.98
CA LEU A 223 0.14 6.78 19.79
C LEU A 223 0.10 8.31 19.79
N GLN A 224 0.99 8.96 20.52
CA GLN A 224 1.11 10.43 20.55
C GLN A 224 1.93 10.99 19.40
N SER A 225 2.61 10.14 18.63
CA SER A 225 3.40 10.56 17.48
C SER A 225 2.56 11.32 16.47
N CYS A 226 3.07 12.45 16.01
CA CYS A 226 2.49 13.23 14.91
C CYS A 226 2.98 12.78 13.52
N SER A 227 3.79 11.71 13.46
CA SER A 227 4.36 11.22 12.20
C SER A 227 3.24 10.63 11.32
N PRO A 228 2.95 11.22 10.15
CA PRO A 228 1.87 10.74 9.31
C PRO A 228 2.16 9.33 8.81
N GLY A 229 1.13 8.49 8.70
CA GLY A 229 1.27 7.12 8.21
C GLY A 229 1.74 6.09 9.25
N LEU A 230 1.93 6.49 10.52
CA LEU A 230 2.16 5.56 11.63
C LEU A 230 0.83 5.01 12.18
N ALA A 231 0.63 3.70 12.05
CA ALA A 231 -0.41 2.95 12.75
C ALA A 231 0.20 2.13 13.89
N VAL A 232 -0.51 1.99 15.02
CA VAL A 232 0.04 1.33 16.21
C VAL A 232 -0.83 0.14 16.61
N VAL A 233 -0.20 -0.99 16.88
CA VAL A 233 -0.87 -2.18 17.43
C VAL A 233 -0.65 -2.29 18.93
N ASN A 234 -1.35 -3.22 19.57
CA ASN A 234 -1.17 -3.47 21.00
C ASN A 234 0.25 -3.98 21.33
N ILE A 235 0.59 -3.95 22.62
CA ILE A 235 1.90 -4.38 23.13
C ILE A 235 2.16 -5.85 22.78
N ASP A 236 3.37 -6.10 22.29
CA ASP A 236 3.87 -7.37 21.77
C ASP A 236 3.07 -7.93 20.58
N ASN A 237 2.16 -7.18 19.96
CA ASN A 237 1.24 -7.72 18.96
C ASN A 237 1.84 -7.86 17.55
N GLY A 238 2.88 -8.70 17.42
CA GLY A 238 3.52 -9.01 16.13
C GLY A 238 2.54 -9.62 15.12
N VAL A 239 1.61 -10.47 15.60
CA VAL A 239 0.51 -11.02 14.79
C VAL A 239 -0.35 -9.91 14.18
N GLY A 240 -0.82 -8.95 14.99
CA GLY A 240 -1.64 -7.84 14.52
C GLY A 240 -0.92 -7.02 13.45
N ALA A 241 0.36 -6.73 13.66
CA ALA A 241 1.15 -5.96 12.71
C ALA A 241 1.33 -6.68 11.36
N ALA A 242 1.71 -7.95 11.41
CA ALA A 242 1.89 -8.78 10.22
C ALA A 242 0.59 -8.94 9.41
N THR A 243 -0.54 -9.14 10.08
CA THR A 243 -1.83 -9.29 9.38
C THR A 243 -2.34 -7.99 8.76
N ILE A 244 -2.02 -6.82 9.35
CA ILE A 244 -2.29 -5.53 8.71
C ILE A 244 -1.44 -5.37 7.46
N ALA A 245 -0.14 -5.62 7.56
CA ALA A 245 0.80 -5.53 6.42
C ALA A 245 0.41 -6.50 5.29
N ALA A 246 0.10 -7.75 5.62
CA ALA A 246 -0.30 -8.76 4.63
C ALA A 246 -1.59 -8.42 3.89
N LYS A 247 -2.56 -7.76 4.55
CA LYS A 247 -3.76 -7.26 3.87
C LYS A 247 -3.45 -6.16 2.86
N MET A 248 -2.41 -5.37 3.10
CA MET A 248 -1.95 -4.37 2.13
C MET A 248 -1.34 -5.04 0.89
N CYS A 249 -0.63 -6.16 1.05
CA CYS A 249 -0.16 -7.01 -0.06
C CYS A 249 -1.34 -7.57 -0.88
N GLY A 250 -2.36 -8.15 -0.22
CA GLY A 250 -3.53 -8.71 -0.89
C GLY A 250 -4.32 -7.69 -1.71
N ARG A 251 -4.40 -6.43 -1.25
CA ARG A 251 -5.00 -5.34 -2.01
C ARG A 251 -4.21 -4.95 -3.25
N GLN A 252 -2.91 -5.25 -3.40
CA GLN A 252 -2.24 -5.09 -4.69
C GLN A 252 -2.66 -6.14 -5.73
N LYS A 253 -3.17 -7.32 -5.31
CA LYS A 253 -3.74 -8.32 -6.22
C LYS A 253 -5.16 -7.96 -6.67
N GLU A 254 -5.97 -7.34 -5.80
CA GLU A 254 -7.38 -6.96 -6.08
C GLU A 254 -7.60 -5.50 -6.47
N ALA A 255 -6.66 -4.60 -6.17
CA ALA A 255 -6.66 -3.27 -6.77
C ALA A 255 -6.68 -3.47 -8.29
N LEU A 256 -7.59 -2.73 -8.93
CA LEU A 256 -7.72 -2.50 -10.37
C LEU A 256 -6.43 -2.88 -11.09
N PRO A 257 -6.49 -3.61 -12.23
CA PRO A 257 -5.31 -4.05 -12.96
C PRO A 257 -4.30 -2.93 -12.88
N LYS A 258 -3.15 -3.17 -12.22
CA LYS A 258 -2.04 -2.21 -12.15
C LYS A 258 -2.07 -1.54 -13.52
N PRO A 259 -2.32 -0.21 -13.63
CA PRO A 259 -2.48 0.42 -14.92
C PRO A 259 -1.33 -0.11 -15.71
N ASN A 260 -1.67 -0.89 -16.75
CA ASN A 260 -0.77 -1.85 -17.33
C ASN A 260 0.52 -1.06 -17.54
N ILE A 261 1.53 -1.25 -16.68
CA ILE A 261 2.88 -0.85 -17.04
C ILE A 261 3.21 -2.01 -17.94
N ILE A 262 2.60 -1.94 -19.14
CA ILE A 262 3.31 -2.24 -20.34
C ILE A 262 4.63 -1.53 -20.06
N LYS A 263 5.66 -2.30 -19.75
CA LYS A 263 6.98 -1.97 -20.23
C LYS A 263 6.80 -1.85 -21.74
N ASN A 264 6.23 -0.73 -22.17
CA ASN A 264 6.48 -0.17 -23.45
C ASN A 264 7.90 0.31 -23.24
N GLU A 265 8.84 -0.59 -23.49
CA GLU A 265 10.14 -0.21 -23.98
C GLU A 265 9.86 0.76 -25.14
N GLY A 266 9.73 2.06 -24.82
CA GLY A 266 9.39 3.13 -25.76
C GLY A 266 8.36 4.21 -25.38
N SER A 267 7.61 4.15 -24.26
CA SER A 267 6.61 5.23 -23.95
C SER A 267 6.98 6.04 -22.70
N MET A 268 7.35 7.31 -22.92
CA MET A 268 7.66 8.27 -21.85
C MET A 268 6.43 8.60 -21.00
N THR A 269 6.63 8.70 -19.68
CA THR A 269 5.65 9.20 -18.70
C THR A 269 5.32 10.68 -18.93
N ILE A 270 4.18 11.16 -18.41
CA ILE A 270 3.81 12.58 -18.52
C ILE A 270 4.89 13.51 -17.95
N GLU A 271 5.52 13.14 -16.83
CA GLU A 271 6.61 13.88 -16.19
C GLU A 271 7.87 13.96 -17.07
N GLU A 272 8.22 12.87 -17.73
CA GLU A 272 9.32 12.86 -18.72
C GLU A 272 8.98 13.73 -19.93
N LYS A 273 7.73 13.67 -20.42
CA LYS A 273 7.29 14.43 -21.59
C LYS A 273 7.19 15.94 -21.33
N ILE A 274 6.76 16.36 -20.14
CA ILE A 274 6.77 17.79 -19.74
C ILE A 274 8.17 18.26 -19.31
N GLY A 275 9.11 17.33 -19.09
CA GLY A 275 10.46 17.62 -18.62
C GLY A 275 10.52 18.10 -17.17
N TYR A 276 9.58 17.66 -16.33
CA TYR A 276 9.50 18.03 -14.93
C TYR A 276 9.05 16.87 -14.05
N SER A 277 9.80 16.62 -12.97
CA SER A 277 9.43 15.64 -11.94
C SER A 277 8.88 16.36 -10.73
N PHE A 278 7.62 16.08 -10.40
CA PHE A 278 6.94 16.67 -9.25
C PHE A 278 7.49 16.13 -7.94
N SER A 279 7.73 17.04 -6.99
CA SER A 279 8.09 16.69 -5.61
C SER A 279 6.90 16.09 -4.88
N ASP A 280 5.69 16.64 -5.07
CA ASP A 280 4.44 16.05 -4.61
C ASP A 280 3.57 15.57 -5.79
N LYS A 281 3.45 14.25 -5.95
CA LYS A 281 2.62 13.62 -6.99
C LYS A 281 1.14 13.94 -6.84
N ASN A 282 0.67 14.32 -5.64
CA ASN A 282 -0.72 14.71 -5.45
C ASN A 282 -1.08 16.01 -6.18
N ILE A 283 -0.10 16.91 -6.36
CA ILE A 283 -0.28 18.13 -7.14
C ILE A 283 -0.55 17.77 -8.60
N LEU A 284 0.25 16.88 -9.19
CA LEU A 284 0.00 16.38 -10.55
C LEU A 284 -1.34 15.63 -10.66
N ASN A 285 -1.64 14.76 -9.69
CA ASN A 285 -2.91 14.02 -9.68
C ASN A 285 -4.12 14.97 -9.64
N ARG A 286 -4.06 16.03 -8.83
CA ARG A 286 -5.11 17.05 -8.79
C ARG A 286 -5.21 17.80 -10.11
N ALA A 287 -4.09 18.15 -10.74
CA ALA A 287 -4.07 18.79 -12.06
C ALA A 287 -4.73 17.94 -13.14
N LEU A 288 -4.63 16.60 -13.02
CA LEU A 288 -5.25 15.64 -13.93
C LEU A 288 -6.68 15.26 -13.55
N THR A 289 -7.24 15.82 -12.47
CA THR A 289 -8.57 15.45 -11.96
C THR A 289 -9.65 16.41 -12.42
N ARG A 290 -10.56 15.94 -13.29
CA ARG A 290 -11.72 16.75 -13.68
C ARG A 290 -12.78 16.87 -12.59
N LYS A 291 -13.54 17.95 -12.66
CA LYS A 291 -14.61 18.29 -11.69
C LYS A 291 -15.64 17.18 -11.53
N ALA A 292 -16.07 16.55 -12.63
CA ALA A 292 -17.07 15.47 -12.55
C ALA A 292 -16.51 14.25 -11.80
N TYR A 293 -15.25 13.86 -12.05
CA TYR A 293 -14.60 12.79 -11.29
C TYR A 293 -14.52 13.12 -9.80
N ALA A 294 -14.05 14.32 -9.44
CA ALA A 294 -13.94 14.72 -8.04
C ALA A 294 -15.30 14.70 -7.31
N LEU A 295 -16.37 15.15 -7.96
CA LEU A 295 -17.72 15.10 -7.41
C LEU A 295 -18.20 13.67 -7.16
N GLU A 296 -17.95 12.76 -8.10
CA GLU A 296 -18.29 11.34 -7.95
C GLU A 296 -17.52 10.68 -6.79
N GLN A 297 -16.24 11.03 -6.59
CA GLN A 297 -15.47 10.53 -5.45
C GLN A 297 -15.99 11.08 -4.11
N ARG A 298 -16.35 12.37 -4.06
CA ARG A 298 -16.96 12.99 -2.85
C ARG A 298 -18.28 12.34 -2.47
N GLN A 299 -19.12 11.99 -3.44
CA GLN A 299 -20.37 11.24 -3.19
C GLN A 299 -20.14 9.86 -2.58
N ARG A 300 -18.95 9.28 -2.78
CA ARG A 300 -18.50 8.02 -2.18
C ARG A 300 -17.73 8.21 -0.88
N ASN A 301 -17.85 9.37 -0.23
CA ASN A 301 -17.12 9.75 0.99
C ASN A 301 -15.58 9.77 0.84
N HIS A 302 -15.06 10.03 -0.36
CA HIS A 302 -13.62 10.24 -0.57
C HIS A 302 -13.31 11.73 -0.75
N ALA A 303 -12.32 12.24 -0.02
CA ALA A 303 -11.81 13.59 -0.24
C ALA A 303 -11.07 13.62 -1.59
N CYS A 304 -11.54 14.45 -2.51
CA CYS A 304 -10.97 14.58 -3.84
C CYS A 304 -11.16 16.03 -4.34
N GLU A 305 -10.07 16.71 -4.65
CA GLU A 305 -10.08 18.05 -5.23
C GLU A 305 -9.88 17.97 -6.74
N ASP A 306 -10.53 18.88 -7.46
CA ASP A 306 -10.41 18.98 -8.91
C ASP A 306 -9.37 20.03 -9.34
N GLN A 307 -9.14 20.05 -10.66
CA GLN A 307 -8.14 20.86 -11.34
C GLN A 307 -8.49 22.35 -11.47
N GLU A 308 -9.71 22.82 -11.16
CA GLU A 308 -10.18 24.16 -11.56
C GLU A 308 -9.34 25.33 -11.02
N ILE A 309 -8.87 25.21 -9.76
CA ILE A 309 -8.00 26.22 -9.15
C ILE A 309 -6.63 26.24 -9.84
N PHE A 310 -6.10 25.07 -10.17
CA PHE A 310 -4.81 24.95 -10.84
C PHE A 310 -4.89 25.45 -12.27
N ARG A 311 -6.01 25.18 -12.96
CA ARG A 311 -6.30 25.71 -14.29
C ARG A 311 -6.30 27.24 -14.30
N THR A 312 -6.98 27.84 -13.33
CA THR A 312 -7.03 29.31 -13.20
C THR A 312 -5.64 29.92 -13.03
N LEU A 313 -4.80 29.32 -12.19
CA LEU A 313 -3.42 29.77 -11.99
C LEU A 313 -2.55 29.51 -13.23
N GLY A 314 -2.70 28.33 -13.81
CA GLY A 314 -1.94 27.89 -14.97
C GLY A 314 -2.18 28.74 -16.21
N ASP A 315 -3.42 29.15 -16.47
CA ASP A 315 -3.75 30.12 -17.54
C ASP A 315 -2.95 31.43 -17.39
N ALA A 316 -2.92 31.99 -16.18
CA ALA A 316 -2.18 33.22 -15.89
C ALA A 316 -0.66 33.03 -16.04
N VAL A 317 -0.12 31.91 -15.54
CA VAL A 317 1.31 31.58 -15.63
C VAL A 317 1.71 31.35 -17.08
N LEU A 318 0.92 30.59 -17.84
CA LEU A 318 1.15 30.32 -19.26
C LEU A 318 1.21 31.63 -20.04
N LYS A 319 0.23 32.52 -19.85
CA LYS A 319 0.20 33.86 -20.47
C LYS A 319 1.46 34.67 -20.17
N ALA A 320 1.88 34.71 -18.91
CA ALA A 320 3.07 35.46 -18.50
C ALA A 320 4.34 34.90 -19.14
N VAL A 321 4.51 33.57 -19.11
CA VAL A 321 5.66 32.89 -19.70
C VAL A 321 5.71 33.05 -21.22
N LEU A 322 4.58 32.90 -21.93
CA LEU A 322 4.55 33.06 -23.38
C LEU A 322 4.93 34.49 -23.79
N VAL A 323 4.46 35.51 -23.07
CA VAL A 323 4.87 36.90 -23.30
C VAL A 323 6.37 37.09 -23.07
N ASP A 324 6.90 36.53 -21.99
CA ASP A 324 8.33 36.56 -21.66
C ASP A 324 9.17 35.90 -22.79
N LEU A 325 8.79 34.70 -23.24
CA LEU A 325 9.48 34.01 -24.35
C LEU A 325 9.41 34.78 -25.67
N LEU A 326 8.26 35.41 -26.00
CA LEU A 326 8.12 36.22 -27.21
C LEU A 326 8.98 37.49 -27.18
N ILE A 327 9.14 38.10 -26.01
CA ILE A 327 10.06 39.24 -25.83
C ILE A 327 11.50 38.78 -26.04
N GLN A 328 11.88 37.64 -25.45
CA GLN A 328 13.21 37.06 -25.59
C GLN A 328 13.51 36.63 -27.04
N SER A 329 12.51 36.18 -27.79
CA SER A 329 12.63 35.84 -29.22
C SER A 329 12.70 37.08 -30.14
N GLY A 330 12.71 38.30 -29.59
CA GLY A 330 12.90 39.54 -30.33
C GLY A 330 11.64 40.26 -30.83
N CYS A 331 10.45 39.90 -30.35
CA CYS A 331 9.24 40.68 -30.65
C CYS A 331 9.35 42.09 -30.06
N LYS A 332 9.13 43.14 -30.86
CA LYS A 332 9.40 44.54 -30.46
C LYS A 332 8.17 45.37 -30.17
N THR A 333 6.97 44.90 -30.56
CA THR A 333 5.74 45.68 -30.42
C THR A 333 4.65 44.89 -29.68
N ARG A 334 3.76 45.62 -29.00
CA ARG A 334 2.61 45.03 -28.31
C ARG A 334 1.73 44.21 -29.25
N ASP A 335 1.49 44.72 -30.46
CA ASP A 335 0.59 44.08 -31.42
C ASP A 335 1.19 42.78 -31.98
N GLU A 336 2.52 42.72 -32.15
CA GLU A 336 3.21 41.49 -32.52
C GLU A 336 3.11 40.42 -31.42
N ILE A 337 3.41 40.80 -30.16
CA ILE A 337 3.32 39.90 -29.00
C ILE A 337 1.88 39.39 -28.86
N THR A 338 0.90 40.29 -28.88
CA THR A 338 -0.52 39.93 -28.69
C THR A 338 -1.00 38.94 -29.75
N ARG A 339 -0.67 39.16 -31.02
CA ARG A 339 -1.08 38.28 -32.12
C ARG A 339 -0.46 36.89 -32.02
N LYS A 340 0.86 36.79 -31.80
CA LYS A 340 1.55 35.49 -31.65
C LYS A 340 1.07 34.75 -30.40
N LYS A 341 0.88 35.47 -29.29
CA LYS A 341 0.38 34.92 -28.04
C LYS A 341 -1.01 34.30 -28.21
N ILE A 342 -1.94 35.01 -28.87
CA ILE A 342 -3.29 34.48 -29.15
C ILE A 342 -3.23 33.19 -29.96
N GLU A 343 -2.30 33.06 -30.90
CA GLU A 343 -2.11 31.84 -31.70
C GLU A 343 -1.61 30.66 -30.87
N LEU A 344 -0.67 30.89 -29.95
CA LEU A 344 -0.12 29.88 -29.05
C LEU A 344 -1.12 29.42 -27.98
N GLU A 345 -1.98 30.33 -27.52
CA GLU A 345 -3.03 30.09 -26.52
C GLU A 345 -4.34 29.53 -27.10
N ARG A 346 -4.39 29.25 -28.41
CA ARG A 346 -5.58 28.64 -29.02
C ARG A 346 -5.83 27.27 -28.39
N GLU A 347 -7.10 26.97 -28.17
CA GLU A 347 -7.53 25.67 -27.64
C GLU A 347 -6.94 24.51 -28.45
N GLU A 348 -6.90 24.61 -29.78
CA GLU A 348 -6.34 23.57 -30.64
C GLU A 348 -4.82 23.38 -30.43
N SER A 349 -4.10 24.48 -30.19
CA SER A 349 -2.66 24.47 -29.91
C SER A 349 -2.38 23.80 -28.56
N LEU A 350 -3.10 24.21 -27.51
CA LEU A 350 -2.95 23.66 -26.17
C LEU A 350 -3.40 22.20 -26.11
N ALA A 351 -4.50 21.85 -26.79
CA ALA A 351 -4.97 20.48 -26.89
C ALA A 351 -3.96 19.58 -27.58
N LYS A 352 -3.33 20.05 -28.67
CA LYS A 352 -2.28 19.31 -29.37
C LYS A 352 -1.11 19.01 -28.43
N ILE A 353 -0.61 20.02 -27.72
CA ILE A 353 0.46 19.84 -26.73
C ILE A 353 0.01 18.88 -25.63
N GLY A 354 -1.22 19.04 -25.12
CA GLY A 354 -1.81 18.15 -24.12
C GLY A 354 -1.79 16.68 -24.53
N ARG A 355 -2.09 16.36 -25.79
CA ARG A 355 -1.97 14.98 -26.32
C ARG A 355 -0.52 14.53 -26.38
N GLU A 356 0.38 15.36 -26.90
CA GLU A 356 1.80 15.02 -27.03
C GLU A 356 2.42 14.69 -25.67
N VAL A 357 2.08 15.46 -24.62
CA VAL A 357 2.55 15.23 -23.26
C VAL A 357 1.83 14.09 -22.52
N GLY A 358 0.79 13.49 -23.10
CA GLY A 358 0.12 12.30 -22.54
C GLY A 358 -1.02 12.58 -21.56
N ILE A 359 -1.68 13.76 -21.66
CA ILE A 359 -2.84 14.09 -20.82
C ILE A 359 -4.04 13.21 -21.18
N SER A 360 -4.24 12.87 -22.46
CA SER A 360 -5.40 12.10 -22.92
C SER A 360 -5.50 10.73 -22.23
N GLU A 361 -4.35 10.11 -21.94
CA GLU A 361 -4.23 8.82 -21.28
C GLU A 361 -4.24 8.92 -19.75
N SER A 362 -3.86 10.08 -19.21
CA SER A 362 -3.61 10.28 -17.77
C SER A 362 -4.76 10.99 -17.04
N ILE A 363 -5.67 11.65 -17.77
CA ILE A 363 -6.75 12.44 -17.19
C ILE A 363 -7.82 11.59 -16.49
N MET A 364 -8.22 12.00 -15.29
CA MET A 364 -9.25 11.36 -14.49
C MET A 364 -10.62 12.00 -14.76
N LEU A 365 -11.47 11.23 -15.44
CA LEU A 365 -12.80 11.64 -15.90
C LEU A 365 -13.93 10.99 -15.10
N GLY A 366 -15.03 11.72 -14.90
CA GLY A 366 -16.27 11.17 -14.35
C GLY A 366 -16.88 10.09 -15.25
N VAL A 367 -17.76 9.26 -14.72
CA VAL A 367 -18.43 8.17 -15.47
C VAL A 367 -19.14 8.70 -16.73
N GLY A 368 -19.78 9.88 -16.63
CA GLY A 368 -20.41 10.53 -17.79
C GLY A 368 -19.41 11.00 -18.84
N GLU A 369 -18.34 11.67 -18.42
CA GLU A 369 -17.26 12.15 -19.29
C GLU A 369 -16.53 10.99 -19.99
N LYS A 370 -16.32 9.86 -19.30
CA LYS A 370 -15.75 8.64 -19.90
C LYS A 370 -16.63 8.09 -21.01
N LYS A 371 -17.95 8.06 -20.83
CA LYS A 371 -18.89 7.59 -21.87
C LYS A 371 -18.86 8.47 -23.11
N GLN A 372 -18.62 9.77 -22.93
CA GLN A 372 -18.53 10.76 -24.00
C GLN A 372 -17.13 10.85 -24.62
N ARG A 373 -16.15 10.08 -24.12
CA ARG A 373 -14.74 10.16 -24.54
C ARG A 373 -14.18 11.58 -24.41
N ALA A 374 -14.51 12.24 -23.31
CA ALA A 374 -14.09 13.63 -23.07
C ALA A 374 -12.56 13.83 -23.11
N ASN A 375 -11.76 12.78 -22.93
CA ASN A 375 -10.30 12.83 -23.06
C ASN A 375 -9.80 12.98 -24.51
N GLU A 376 -10.68 12.92 -25.51
CA GLU A 376 -10.38 13.21 -26.91
C GLU A 376 -10.75 14.65 -27.29
N GLU A 377 -11.59 15.31 -26.49
CA GLU A 377 -12.12 16.66 -26.75
C GLU A 377 -11.03 17.74 -26.59
N PRO A 378 -10.88 18.67 -27.55
CA PRO A 378 -9.84 19.70 -27.51
C PRO A 378 -9.90 20.58 -26.24
N TYR A 379 -11.06 21.11 -25.89
CA TYR A 379 -11.21 21.95 -24.70
C TYR A 379 -10.79 21.23 -23.42
N VAL A 380 -11.06 19.94 -23.29
CA VAL A 380 -10.68 19.15 -22.11
C VAL A 380 -9.17 19.05 -21.97
N LEU A 381 -8.49 18.77 -23.09
CA LEU A 381 -7.04 18.63 -23.13
C LEU A 381 -6.34 19.98 -22.89
N ALA A 382 -6.87 21.06 -23.46
CA ALA A 382 -6.36 22.42 -23.27
C ALA A 382 -6.48 22.87 -21.80
N GLU A 383 -7.67 22.72 -21.21
CA GLU A 383 -7.93 23.08 -19.81
C GLU A 383 -7.07 22.27 -18.83
N THR A 384 -6.88 20.97 -19.08
CA THR A 384 -6.04 20.14 -18.22
C THR A 384 -4.55 20.44 -18.43
N PHE A 385 -4.13 20.83 -19.64
CA PHE A 385 -2.76 21.32 -19.85
C PHE A 385 -2.49 22.59 -19.05
N GLU A 386 -3.40 23.56 -19.04
CA GLU A 386 -3.31 24.73 -18.17
C GLU A 386 -3.21 24.31 -16.69
N ALA A 387 -4.04 23.37 -16.24
CA ALA A 387 -3.94 22.88 -14.87
C ALA A 387 -2.59 22.25 -14.53
N VAL A 388 -1.99 21.50 -15.47
CA VAL A 388 -0.63 20.95 -15.31
C VAL A 388 0.41 22.07 -15.20
N ILE A 389 0.30 23.14 -15.99
CA ILE A 389 1.18 24.31 -15.84
C ILE A 389 1.03 24.96 -14.47
N GLY A 390 -0.21 25.13 -13.99
CA GLY A 390 -0.48 25.65 -12.65
C GLY A 390 0.13 24.77 -11.56
N ALA A 391 0.07 23.45 -11.73
CA ALA A 391 0.71 22.49 -10.85
C ALA A 391 2.24 22.62 -10.85
N ILE A 392 2.89 22.70 -12.03
CA ILE A 392 4.35 22.89 -12.12
C ILE A 392 4.75 24.19 -11.41
N TYR A 393 3.98 25.26 -11.58
CA TYR A 393 4.25 26.52 -10.89
C TYR A 393 4.14 26.40 -9.37
N LEU A 394 3.13 25.69 -8.85
CA LEU A 394 2.95 25.50 -7.42
C LEU A 394 4.06 24.66 -6.80
N ASP A 395 4.55 23.65 -7.51
CA ASP A 395 5.57 22.72 -7.02
C ASP A 395 7.00 23.28 -7.20
N GLY A 396 7.28 23.87 -8.36
CA GLY A 396 8.63 24.26 -8.78
C GLY A 396 8.86 25.75 -9.04
N GLY A 397 7.83 26.60 -8.91
CA GLY A 397 7.91 28.04 -9.15
C GLY A 397 7.97 28.47 -10.62
N TYR A 398 8.07 29.79 -10.84
CA TYR A 398 7.99 30.40 -12.18
C TYR A 398 9.08 29.92 -13.14
N ASP A 399 10.35 29.87 -12.71
CA ASP A 399 11.47 29.50 -13.60
C ASP A 399 11.35 28.06 -14.11
N THR A 400 10.80 27.17 -13.30
CA THR A 400 10.56 25.77 -13.64
C THR A 400 9.39 25.62 -14.60
N ALA A 401 8.30 26.34 -14.35
CA ALA A 401 7.18 26.43 -15.29
C ALA A 401 7.64 26.98 -16.64
N LYS A 402 8.47 28.03 -16.64
CA LYS A 402 9.06 28.62 -17.85
C LYS A 402 9.87 27.58 -18.65
N LYS A 403 10.80 26.87 -18.01
CA LYS A 403 11.58 25.80 -18.67
C LYS A 403 10.69 24.73 -19.29
N SER A 404 9.68 24.28 -18.56
CA SER A 404 8.75 23.23 -19.03
C SER A 404 7.95 23.72 -20.25
N ILE A 405 7.42 24.95 -20.20
CA ILE A 405 6.68 25.59 -21.31
C ILE A 405 7.59 25.76 -22.54
N THR A 406 8.83 26.25 -22.36
CA THR A 406 9.79 26.38 -23.46
C THR A 406 10.02 25.04 -24.18
N ASN A 407 10.17 23.95 -23.42
CA ASN A 407 10.36 22.62 -23.97
C ASN A 407 9.15 22.14 -24.77
N VAL A 408 7.93 22.24 -24.21
CA VAL A 408 6.73 21.69 -24.87
C VAL A 408 6.23 22.53 -26.05
N PHE A 409 6.45 23.85 -26.03
CA PHE A 409 6.13 24.70 -27.18
C PHE A 409 7.24 24.71 -28.26
N ASN A 410 8.38 24.05 -28.02
CA ASN A 410 9.56 24.06 -28.92
C ASN A 410 10.00 25.47 -29.34
N LEU A 411 9.83 26.45 -28.45
CA LEU A 411 10.22 27.84 -28.70
C LEU A 411 11.73 27.95 -28.47
N LYS A 412 12.51 28.11 -29.55
CA LYS A 412 13.96 28.30 -29.51
C LYS A 412 14.36 29.74 -29.22
#